data_AF-A0A4R7FZ76-F1
#
_entry.id   AF-A0A4R7FZ76-F1
#
_cell.length_a   1.000
_cell.length_b   1.000
_cell.length_c   1.000
_cell.angle_alpha   90.00
_cell.angle_beta   90.00
_cell.angle_gamma   90.00
#
_symmetry.space_group_name_H-M   'P 1'
#
loop_
_entity.id
_entity.type
_entity.pdbx_description
1 polymer ?
#
loop_
_entity_poly.entity_id
_entity_poly.type
_entity_poly.pdbx_seq_one_letter_code
_entity_poly.pdbx_strand_id
1 'polypeptide(L)'
;MANETALFTLLNDQEQGYNRDEVDEFMARARVAYDSGEGMALSEIRDVSFSMIGGGYDPAEVDGALDRLEDAFASAERDKYVDAHGEDAWYEMLAERAEPLRGRLSRPDGKRFREPAHSSSNGYRKEQVDELCRQLEQYLDGENPMSVDEVRTITFSGAHGHNGYDEAQVDAFLDKMTEIMASVG
;
A
#
# COMPACT_ATOMS: atom_id res chain seq x y z
N MET A 1 -12.74 -37.18 0.55
CA MET A 1 -13.06 -35.83 1.06
C MET A 1 -11.72 -35.22 1.37
N ALA A 2 -11.25 -34.31 0.52
CA ALA A 2 -9.99 -33.61 0.78
C ALA A 2 -10.21 -32.78 2.04
N ASN A 3 -9.35 -32.97 3.03
CA ASN A 3 -9.34 -32.15 4.23
C ASN A 3 -8.75 -30.80 3.77
N GLU A 4 -9.61 -29.89 3.30
CA GLU A 4 -9.22 -28.50 3.09
C GLU A 4 -8.64 -28.01 4.41
N THR A 5 -7.33 -27.82 4.42
CA THR A 5 -6.65 -27.21 5.55
C THR A 5 -7.21 -25.80 5.59
N ALA A 6 -7.96 -25.47 6.64
CA ALA A 6 -8.48 -24.13 6.83
C ALA A 6 -7.30 -23.16 6.68
N LEU A 7 -7.38 -22.26 5.68
CA LEU A 7 -6.31 -21.32 5.35
C LEU A 7 -6.04 -20.35 6.51
N PHE A 8 -7.08 -20.11 7.32
CA PHE A 8 -7.07 -19.19 8.46
C PHE A 8 -7.81 -19.79 9.65
N THR A 9 -7.45 -19.32 10.84
CA THR A 9 -8.13 -19.62 12.09
C THR A 9 -9.55 -19.08 12.06
N LEU A 10 -10.52 -19.93 12.44
CA LEU A 10 -11.91 -19.54 12.64
C LEU A 10 -12.09 -18.98 14.04
N LEU A 11 -12.67 -17.79 14.13
CA LEU A 11 -13.13 -17.23 15.39
C LEU A 11 -14.42 -17.91 15.85
N ASN A 12 -14.79 -17.71 17.11
CA ASN A 12 -16.05 -18.24 17.62
C ASN A 12 -17.24 -17.36 17.19
N ASP A 13 -18.47 -17.89 17.27
CA ASP A 13 -19.69 -17.19 16.81
C ASP A 13 -19.99 -15.86 17.54
N GLN A 14 -19.34 -15.61 18.70
CA GLN A 14 -19.48 -14.36 19.46
C GLN A 14 -18.47 -13.29 19.03
N GLU A 15 -17.42 -13.68 18.32
CA GLU A 15 -16.38 -12.82 17.80
C GLU A 15 -16.67 -12.45 16.34
N GLN A 16 -16.30 -11.22 15.95
CA GLN A 16 -16.43 -10.76 14.58
C GLN A 16 -15.13 -11.06 13.82
N GLY A 17 -15.24 -11.82 12.74
CA GLY A 17 -14.15 -12.11 11.82
C GLY A 17 -14.55 -11.80 10.38
N TYR A 18 -13.60 -11.88 9.46
CA TYR A 18 -13.87 -11.66 8.04
C TYR A 18 -14.71 -12.77 7.43
N ASN A 19 -15.55 -12.39 6.48
CA ASN A 19 -16.39 -13.29 5.73
C ASN A 19 -15.55 -14.28 4.94
N ARG A 20 -15.73 -15.55 5.27
CA ARG A 20 -14.92 -16.66 4.75
C ARG A 20 -15.04 -16.81 3.24
N ASP A 21 -16.25 -16.69 2.71
CA ASP A 21 -16.50 -16.88 1.29
C ASP A 21 -15.79 -15.77 0.46
N GLU A 22 -15.80 -14.53 0.96
CA GLU A 22 -15.13 -13.41 0.30
C GLU A 22 -13.59 -13.55 0.35
N VAL A 23 -13.05 -13.97 1.51
CA VAL A 23 -11.61 -14.22 1.68
C VAL A 23 -11.16 -15.38 0.79
N ASP A 24 -11.88 -16.49 0.79
CA ASP A 24 -11.53 -17.68 0.00
C ASP A 24 -11.61 -17.40 -1.51
N GLU A 25 -12.62 -16.65 -1.96
CA GLU A 25 -12.75 -16.22 -3.36
C GLU A 25 -11.56 -15.34 -3.77
N PHE A 26 -11.20 -14.36 -2.94
CA PHE A 26 -10.07 -13.48 -3.21
C PHE A 26 -8.75 -14.25 -3.29
N MET A 27 -8.47 -15.11 -2.29
CA MET A 27 -7.25 -15.91 -2.23
C MET A 27 -7.14 -16.89 -3.40
N ALA A 28 -8.26 -17.51 -3.81
CA ALA A 28 -8.29 -18.39 -4.98
C ALA A 28 -7.96 -17.63 -6.27
N ARG A 29 -8.51 -16.43 -6.44
CA ARG A 29 -8.24 -15.58 -7.60
C ARG A 29 -6.79 -15.11 -7.65
N ALA A 30 -6.26 -14.66 -6.51
CA ALA A 30 -4.87 -14.28 -6.39
C ALA A 30 -3.93 -15.46 -6.70
N ARG A 31 -4.26 -16.66 -6.23
CA ARG A 31 -3.49 -17.86 -6.53
C ARG A 31 -3.45 -18.16 -8.03
N VAL A 32 -4.57 -18.04 -8.73
CA VAL A 32 -4.63 -18.24 -10.19
C VAL A 32 -3.78 -17.21 -10.92
N ALA A 33 -3.86 -15.94 -10.55
CA ALA A 33 -3.08 -14.87 -11.16
C ALA A 33 -1.56 -15.02 -10.95
N TYR A 34 -1.17 -15.52 -9.77
CA TYR A 34 0.23 -15.84 -9.46
C TYR A 34 0.73 -17.04 -10.29
N ASP A 35 -0.01 -18.15 -10.28
CA ASP A 35 0.37 -19.38 -10.98
C ASP A 35 0.39 -19.20 -12.52
N SER A 36 -0.44 -18.30 -13.07
CA SER A 36 -0.47 -17.99 -14.50
C SER A 36 0.62 -16.99 -14.95
N GLY A 37 1.23 -16.27 -14.00
CA GLY A 37 2.17 -15.18 -14.28
C GLY A 37 1.53 -13.93 -14.90
N GLU A 38 0.20 -13.83 -14.86
CA GLU A 38 -0.55 -12.65 -15.31
C GLU A 38 -0.31 -11.44 -14.37
N GLY A 39 -0.03 -11.72 -13.10
CA GLY A 39 0.16 -10.70 -12.07
C GLY A 39 -1.16 -10.16 -11.53
N MET A 40 -1.09 -9.41 -10.44
CA MET A 40 -2.21 -8.68 -9.83
C MET A 40 -1.71 -7.29 -9.44
N ALA A 41 -2.53 -6.26 -9.63
CA ALA A 41 -2.14 -4.92 -9.20
C ALA A 41 -1.99 -4.89 -7.68
N LEU A 42 -0.89 -4.35 -7.15
CA LEU A 42 -0.67 -4.30 -5.69
C LEU A 42 -1.77 -3.50 -4.99
N SER A 43 -2.30 -2.44 -5.62
CA SER A 43 -3.45 -1.68 -5.11
C SER A 43 -4.70 -2.55 -4.94
N GLU A 44 -4.91 -3.55 -5.80
CA GLU A 44 -6.05 -4.44 -5.66
C GLU A 44 -5.95 -5.35 -4.43
N ILE A 45 -4.73 -5.75 -4.06
CA ILE A 45 -4.49 -6.53 -2.83
C ILE A 45 -4.64 -5.64 -1.60
N ARG A 46 -4.16 -4.39 -1.69
CA ARG A 46 -4.22 -3.42 -0.59
C ARG A 46 -5.63 -2.93 -0.29
N ASP A 47 -6.42 -2.68 -1.33
CA ASP A 47 -7.72 -2.04 -1.19
C ASP A 47 -8.85 -3.06 -0.99
N VAL A 48 -8.54 -4.36 -0.98
CA VAL A 48 -9.54 -5.39 -0.72
C VAL A 48 -10.09 -5.22 0.70
N SER A 49 -11.41 -5.34 0.82
CA SER A 49 -12.08 -5.32 2.11
C SER A 49 -13.07 -6.45 2.19
N PHE A 50 -13.17 -7.05 3.37
CA PHE A 50 -14.07 -8.15 3.65
C PHE A 50 -15.14 -7.73 4.66
N SER A 51 -16.36 -8.19 4.45
CA SER A 51 -17.45 -7.98 5.39
C SER A 51 -17.19 -8.74 6.71
N MET A 52 -17.65 -8.20 7.84
CA MET A 52 -17.51 -8.84 9.14
C MET A 52 -18.75 -9.70 9.48
N ILE A 53 -18.51 -10.93 9.93
CA ILE A 53 -19.53 -11.87 10.37
C ILE A 53 -19.14 -12.52 11.70
N GLY A 54 -20.13 -13.02 12.45
CA GLY A 54 -19.87 -13.88 13.61
C GLY A 54 -19.24 -15.20 13.19
N GLY A 55 -18.14 -15.61 13.84
CA GLY A 55 -17.45 -16.87 13.52
C GLY A 55 -16.70 -16.88 12.18
N GLY A 56 -16.33 -15.70 11.69
CA GLY A 56 -15.50 -15.53 10.48
C GLY A 56 -14.02 -15.91 10.69
N TYR A 57 -13.19 -15.66 9.67
CA TYR A 57 -11.74 -15.80 9.79
C TYR A 57 -11.12 -14.70 10.65
N ASP A 58 -10.05 -15.03 11.37
CA ASP A 58 -9.28 -14.06 12.16
C ASP A 58 -8.71 -12.96 11.24
N PRO A 59 -9.12 -11.69 11.41
CA PRO A 59 -8.62 -10.58 10.61
C PRO A 59 -7.09 -10.48 10.61
N ALA A 60 -6.45 -10.73 11.76
CA ALA A 60 -4.99 -10.59 11.86
C ALA A 60 -4.24 -11.61 10.99
N GLU A 61 -4.77 -12.83 10.85
CA GLU A 61 -4.15 -13.84 9.98
C GLU A 61 -4.40 -13.55 8.49
N VAL A 62 -5.59 -13.04 8.17
CA VAL A 62 -5.96 -12.67 6.80
C VAL A 62 -5.14 -11.46 6.33
N ASP A 63 -5.06 -10.40 7.13
CA ASP A 63 -4.29 -9.19 6.82
C ASP A 63 -2.81 -9.55 6.60
N GLY A 64 -2.22 -10.31 7.52
CA GLY A 64 -0.83 -10.75 7.35
C GLY A 64 -0.63 -11.68 6.14
N ALA A 65 -1.67 -12.35 5.65
CA ALA A 65 -1.59 -13.11 4.39
C ALA A 65 -1.71 -12.22 3.16
N LEU A 66 -2.50 -11.15 3.20
CA LEU A 66 -2.55 -10.14 2.15
C LEU A 66 -1.17 -9.46 2.00
N ASP A 67 -0.51 -9.12 3.11
CA ASP A 67 0.85 -8.55 3.07
C ASP A 67 1.83 -9.49 2.36
N ARG A 68 1.86 -10.78 2.77
CA ARG A 68 2.72 -11.79 2.13
C ARG A 68 2.39 -12.00 0.66
N LEU A 69 1.12 -11.92 0.30
CA LEU A 69 0.66 -12.06 -1.07
C LEU A 69 1.15 -10.90 -1.93
N GLU A 70 1.08 -9.69 -1.39
CA GLU A 70 1.58 -8.49 -2.04
C GLU A 70 3.10 -8.56 -2.29
N ASP A 71 3.88 -8.92 -1.28
CA ASP A 71 5.34 -9.12 -1.40
C ASP A 71 5.69 -10.15 -2.49
N ALA A 72 4.91 -11.24 -2.55
CA ALA A 72 5.10 -12.28 -3.54
C ALA A 72 4.81 -11.78 -4.97
N PHE A 73 3.77 -10.97 -5.16
CA PHE A 73 3.47 -10.37 -6.47
C PHE A 73 4.50 -9.32 -6.87
N ALA A 74 4.96 -8.47 -5.95
CA ALA A 74 6.01 -7.49 -6.21
C ALA A 74 7.32 -8.18 -6.63
N SER A 75 7.70 -9.25 -5.91
CA SER A 75 8.87 -10.06 -6.24
C SER A 75 8.73 -10.74 -7.60
N ALA A 76 7.57 -11.32 -7.91
CA ALA A 76 7.32 -11.97 -9.18
C ALA A 76 7.33 -10.99 -10.37
N GLU A 77 6.81 -9.77 -10.19
CA GLU A 77 6.89 -8.71 -11.21
C GLU A 77 8.36 -8.32 -11.47
N ARG A 78 9.14 -8.11 -10.41
CA ARG A 78 10.58 -7.84 -10.51
C ARG A 78 11.29 -8.95 -11.25
N ASP A 79 11.16 -10.19 -10.81
CA ASP A 79 11.87 -11.34 -11.38
C ASP A 79 11.54 -11.50 -12.86
N LYS A 80 10.25 -11.38 -13.24
CA LYS A 80 9.82 -11.41 -14.64
C LYS A 80 10.42 -10.27 -15.46
N TYR A 81 10.50 -9.06 -14.90
CA TYR A 81 11.10 -7.91 -15.59
C TYR A 81 12.61 -8.09 -15.76
N VAL A 82 13.31 -8.50 -14.70
CA VAL A 82 14.75 -8.74 -14.67
C VAL A 82 15.13 -9.86 -15.64
N ASP A 83 14.37 -10.95 -15.68
CA ASP A 83 14.59 -12.06 -16.63
C ASP A 83 14.48 -11.60 -18.09
N ALA A 84 13.59 -10.63 -18.36
CA ALA A 84 13.34 -10.14 -19.71
C ALA A 84 14.28 -8.99 -20.14
N HIS A 85 14.68 -8.10 -19.22
CA HIS A 85 15.36 -6.83 -19.56
C HIS A 85 16.69 -6.62 -18.81
N GLY A 86 16.99 -7.45 -17.82
CA GLY A 86 18.14 -7.29 -16.93
C GLY A 86 17.85 -6.41 -15.71
N GLU A 87 18.72 -6.53 -14.71
CA GLU A 87 18.59 -5.83 -13.43
C GLU A 87 18.83 -4.31 -13.53
N ASP A 88 19.76 -3.86 -14.38
CA ASP A 88 20.00 -2.43 -14.59
C ASP A 88 18.75 -1.72 -15.14
N ALA A 89 18.03 -2.37 -16.07
CA ALA A 89 16.80 -1.83 -16.65
C ALA A 89 15.67 -1.75 -15.60
N TRP A 90 15.63 -2.68 -14.64
CA TRP A 90 14.67 -2.64 -13.54
C TRP A 90 14.90 -1.42 -12.66
N TYR A 91 16.15 -1.16 -12.26
CA TYR A 91 16.48 0.01 -11.46
C TYR A 91 16.25 1.33 -12.20
N GLU A 92 16.54 1.38 -13.50
CA GLU A 92 16.24 2.57 -14.32
C GLU A 92 14.73 2.83 -14.41
N MET A 93 13.92 1.78 -14.63
CA MET A 93 12.46 1.90 -14.63
C MET A 93 11.92 2.35 -13.26
N LEU A 94 12.43 1.81 -12.16
CA LEU A 94 12.04 2.25 -10.82
C LEU A 94 12.42 3.71 -10.55
N ALA A 95 13.61 4.14 -10.99
CA ALA A 95 14.04 5.53 -10.88
C ALA A 95 13.14 6.47 -11.69
N GLU A 96 12.73 6.07 -12.90
CA GLU A 96 11.77 6.81 -13.72
C GLU A 96 10.40 6.91 -13.04
N ARG A 97 9.89 5.79 -12.48
CA ARG A 97 8.62 5.78 -11.73
C ARG A 97 8.67 6.67 -10.48
N ALA A 98 9.82 6.81 -9.84
CA ALA A 98 10.01 7.63 -8.64
C ALA A 98 10.20 9.13 -8.95
N GLU A 99 10.50 9.51 -10.21
CA GLU A 99 10.82 10.90 -10.60
C GLU A 99 9.70 11.90 -10.27
N PRO A 100 8.41 11.63 -10.53
CA PRO A 100 7.33 12.52 -10.12
C PRO A 100 7.20 12.68 -8.59
N LEU A 101 7.54 11.63 -7.83
CA LEU A 101 7.54 11.67 -6.36
C LEU A 101 8.68 12.55 -5.85
N ARG A 102 9.91 12.36 -6.37
CA ARG A 102 11.07 13.22 -6.07
C ARG A 102 10.80 14.68 -6.43
N GLY A 103 10.20 14.94 -7.59
CA GLY A 103 9.80 16.28 -8.02
C GLY A 103 8.76 16.95 -7.09
N ARG A 104 7.97 16.15 -6.37
CA ARG A 104 7.05 16.65 -5.35
C ARG A 104 7.73 16.87 -4.01
N LEU A 105 8.54 15.91 -3.56
CA LEU A 105 9.26 15.96 -2.28
C LEU A 105 10.21 17.16 -2.20
N SER A 106 10.86 17.50 -3.32
CA SER A 106 11.78 18.65 -3.44
C SER A 106 11.11 20.03 -3.34
N ARG A 107 9.78 20.12 -3.32
CA ARG A 107 9.09 21.39 -3.11
C ARG A 107 9.23 21.85 -1.66
N PRO A 108 9.28 23.16 -1.39
CA PRO A 108 9.29 23.66 -0.03
C PRO A 108 8.11 23.16 0.79
N ASP A 109 8.32 23.02 2.09
CA ASP A 109 7.26 22.79 3.08
C ASP A 109 6.09 23.75 2.86
N GLY A 110 4.88 23.26 3.05
CA GLY A 110 3.65 23.99 2.80
C GLY A 110 3.28 24.16 1.32
N LYS A 111 4.12 23.67 0.39
CA LYS A 111 3.91 23.74 -1.08
C LYS A 111 4.01 22.40 -1.83
N ARG A 112 4.23 21.28 -1.14
CA ARG A 112 4.28 19.94 -1.74
C ARG A 112 2.96 19.53 -2.39
N PHE A 113 1.84 19.79 -1.70
CA PHE A 113 0.49 19.48 -2.18
C PHE A 113 -0.38 20.74 -2.31
N ARG A 114 -1.52 20.57 -2.98
CA ARG A 114 -2.55 21.61 -3.11
C ARG A 114 -3.23 21.81 -1.76
N GLU A 115 -3.71 23.03 -1.53
CA GLU A 115 -4.64 23.30 -0.44
C GLU A 115 -6.03 22.76 -0.80
N PRO A 116 -6.87 22.43 0.20
CA PRO A 116 -8.26 22.05 -0.04
C PRO A 116 -8.99 23.08 -0.89
N ALA A 117 -9.94 22.62 -1.71
CA ALA A 117 -10.65 23.46 -2.68
C ALA A 117 -11.35 24.68 -2.07
N HIS A 118 -11.76 24.59 -0.80
CA HIS A 118 -12.36 25.68 -0.04
C HIS A 118 -11.69 25.83 1.33
N SER A 119 -11.70 27.04 1.89
CA SER A 119 -11.09 27.33 3.20
C SER A 119 -11.73 26.58 4.36
N SER A 120 -12.98 26.14 4.19
CA SER A 120 -13.73 25.31 5.14
C SER A 120 -13.66 23.80 4.84
N SER A 121 -13.00 23.39 3.76
CA SER A 121 -12.81 21.96 3.46
C SER A 121 -11.76 21.36 4.38
N ASN A 122 -11.99 20.12 4.77
CA ASN A 122 -11.02 19.32 5.50
C ASN A 122 -9.79 19.05 4.63
N GLY A 123 -8.67 18.90 5.29
CA GLY A 123 -7.39 18.52 4.73
C GLY A 123 -6.50 17.92 5.79
N TYR A 124 -5.44 17.24 5.38
CA TYR A 124 -4.42 16.79 6.31
C TYR A 124 -3.52 17.93 6.75
N ARG A 125 -3.18 17.96 8.03
CA ARG A 125 -2.29 18.99 8.59
C ARG A 125 -0.95 19.03 7.86
N LYS A 126 -0.65 20.17 7.24
CA LYS A 126 0.55 20.38 6.42
C LYS A 126 1.83 19.99 7.16
N GLU A 127 1.96 20.40 8.42
CA GLU A 127 3.19 20.14 9.19
C GLU A 127 3.47 18.64 9.37
N GLN A 128 2.43 17.81 9.53
CA GLN A 128 2.59 16.36 9.69
C GLN A 128 2.89 15.67 8.36
N VAL A 129 2.23 16.10 7.28
CA VAL A 129 2.50 15.57 5.93
C VAL A 129 3.90 15.95 5.48
N ASP A 130 4.32 17.20 5.71
CA ASP A 130 5.67 17.68 5.37
C ASP A 130 6.76 16.95 6.15
N GLU A 131 6.48 16.59 7.41
CA GLU A 131 7.40 15.76 8.20
C GLU A 131 7.56 14.36 7.59
N LEU A 132 6.47 13.68 7.23
CA LEU A 132 6.56 12.41 6.52
C LEU A 132 7.30 12.56 5.19
N CYS A 133 7.04 13.62 4.42
CA CYS A 133 7.75 13.88 3.17
C CYS A 133 9.27 13.98 3.36
N ARG A 134 9.75 14.63 4.43
CA ARG A 134 11.19 14.65 4.75
C ARG A 134 11.75 13.26 5.04
N GLN A 135 10.99 12.41 5.72
CA GLN A 135 11.43 11.04 6.04
C GLN A 135 11.45 10.17 4.79
N LEU A 136 10.48 10.34 3.89
CA LEU A 136 10.43 9.67 2.59
C LEU A 136 11.55 10.14 1.65
N GLU A 137 11.92 11.43 1.69
CA GLU A 137 13.08 11.95 0.95
C GLU A 137 14.37 11.26 1.43
N GLN A 138 14.60 11.19 2.74
CA GLN A 138 15.74 10.47 3.33
C GLN A 138 15.71 8.97 3.01
N TYR A 139 14.53 8.34 2.93
CA TYR A 139 14.40 6.95 2.49
C TYR A 139 14.87 6.77 1.05
N LEU A 140 14.41 7.63 0.13
CA LEU A 140 14.81 7.56 -1.29
C LEU A 140 16.29 7.84 -1.51
N ASP A 141 16.94 8.56 -0.60
CA ASP A 141 18.38 8.82 -0.62
C ASP A 141 19.20 7.74 0.14
N GLY A 142 18.52 6.74 0.72
CA GLY A 142 19.15 5.62 1.42
C GLY A 142 19.63 5.94 2.84
N GLU A 143 19.22 7.08 3.40
CA GLU A 143 19.66 7.58 4.70
C GLU A 143 18.71 7.20 5.86
N ASN A 144 17.44 6.85 5.55
CA ASN A 144 16.43 6.47 6.53
C ASN A 144 15.63 5.23 6.07
N PRO A 145 16.00 4.00 6.50
CA PRO A 145 15.22 2.82 6.17
C PRO A 145 13.82 2.95 6.78
N MET A 146 12.80 2.71 5.95
CA MET A 146 11.39 2.81 6.33
C MET A 146 10.65 1.63 5.70
N SER A 147 9.76 0.99 6.47
CA SER A 147 8.91 -0.08 5.96
C SER A 147 7.67 0.47 5.26
N VAL A 148 7.08 -0.35 4.39
CA VAL A 148 5.80 -0.02 3.75
C VAL A 148 4.70 0.16 4.81
N ASP A 149 4.69 -0.68 5.85
CA ASP A 149 3.71 -0.62 6.95
C ASP A 149 3.81 0.65 7.78
N GLU A 150 5.02 1.18 7.99
CA GLU A 150 5.20 2.46 8.66
C GLU A 150 4.51 3.60 7.90
N VAL A 151 4.58 3.61 6.56
CA VAL A 151 3.89 4.61 5.74
C VAL A 151 2.38 4.40 5.78
N ARG A 152 1.91 3.15 5.73
CA ARG A 152 0.48 2.80 5.72
C ARG A 152 -0.25 3.15 7.01
N THR A 153 0.41 2.95 8.14
CA THR A 153 -0.23 3.13 9.46
C THR A 153 -0.17 4.58 9.95
N ILE A 154 0.46 5.48 9.20
CA ILE A 154 0.47 6.90 9.52
C ILE A 154 -0.92 7.48 9.43
N THR A 155 -1.26 8.25 10.46
CA THR A 155 -2.49 9.04 10.50
C THR A 155 -2.16 10.52 10.63
N PHE A 156 -2.85 11.34 9.85
CA PHE A 156 -2.74 12.79 9.93
C PHE A 156 -3.92 13.37 10.70
N SER A 157 -3.64 14.35 11.56
CA SER A 157 -4.69 15.17 12.16
C SER A 157 -5.33 16.08 11.11
N GLY A 158 -6.63 16.34 11.26
CA GLY A 158 -7.36 17.24 10.39
C GLY A 158 -6.93 18.71 10.54
N ALA A 159 -6.93 19.42 9.42
CA ALA A 159 -6.73 20.85 9.28
C ALA A 159 -7.71 21.41 8.24
N HIS A 160 -7.81 22.73 8.14
CA HIS A 160 -8.71 23.41 7.20
C HIS A 160 -7.98 24.50 6.43
N GLY A 161 -8.41 24.73 5.19
CA GLY A 161 -7.91 25.82 4.34
C GLY A 161 -6.39 25.84 4.22
N HIS A 162 -5.77 27.00 4.44
CA HIS A 162 -4.33 27.21 4.23
C HIS A 162 -3.42 26.36 5.14
N ASN A 163 -3.95 25.74 6.19
CA ASN A 163 -3.20 24.86 7.09
C ASN A 163 -3.31 23.38 6.70
N GLY A 164 -4.17 23.06 5.72
CA GLY A 164 -4.40 21.70 5.24
C GLY A 164 -3.82 21.47 3.85
N TYR A 165 -3.49 20.21 3.57
CA TYR A 165 -3.34 19.68 2.23
C TYR A 165 -4.59 18.92 1.81
N ASP A 166 -4.88 18.93 0.51
CA ASP A 166 -5.92 18.12 -0.09
C ASP A 166 -5.67 16.63 0.17
N GLU A 167 -6.58 15.96 0.89
CA GLU A 167 -6.44 14.58 1.36
C GLU A 167 -6.23 13.63 0.17
N ALA A 168 -7.09 13.72 -0.84
CA ALA A 168 -7.02 12.87 -2.02
C ALA A 168 -5.68 12.97 -2.77
N GLN A 169 -5.05 14.15 -2.82
CA GLN A 169 -3.73 14.28 -3.43
C GLN A 169 -2.61 13.66 -2.58
N VAL A 170 -2.72 13.75 -1.25
CA VAL A 170 -1.77 13.14 -0.32
C VAL A 170 -1.90 11.62 -0.38
N ASP A 171 -3.13 11.09 -0.32
CA ASP A 171 -3.42 9.65 -0.39
C ASP A 171 -2.86 9.04 -1.67
N ALA A 172 -3.20 9.61 -2.83
CA ALA A 172 -2.68 9.14 -4.11
C ALA A 172 -1.15 9.19 -4.22
N PHE A 173 -0.50 10.11 -3.50
CA PHE A 173 0.96 10.15 -3.42
C PHE A 173 1.52 9.03 -2.53
N LEU A 174 0.90 8.76 -1.38
CA LEU A 174 1.31 7.69 -0.47
C LEU A 174 1.04 6.31 -1.06
N ASP A 175 -0.06 6.13 -1.80
CA ASP A 175 -0.34 4.91 -2.56
C ASP A 175 0.77 4.63 -3.57
N LYS A 176 1.18 5.66 -4.32
CA LYS A 176 2.27 5.52 -5.29
C LYS A 176 3.62 5.28 -4.63
N MET A 177 3.88 5.94 -3.50
CA MET A 177 5.12 5.74 -2.74
C MET A 177 5.22 4.31 -2.22
N THR A 178 4.16 3.80 -1.59
CA THR A 178 4.12 2.43 -1.06
C THR A 178 4.23 1.39 -2.18
N GLU A 179 3.68 1.64 -3.38
CA GLU A 179 3.87 0.77 -4.55
C GLU A 179 5.36 0.64 -4.93
N ILE A 180 6.08 1.77 -4.95
CA ILE A 180 7.53 1.78 -5.26
C ILE A 180 8.32 1.10 -4.14
N MET A 181 8.01 1.39 -2.88
CA MET A 181 8.70 0.78 -1.74
C MET A 181 8.56 -0.75 -1.74
N ALA A 182 7.35 -1.26 -2.01
CA ALA A 182 7.09 -2.70 -2.12
C ALA A 182 7.83 -3.34 -3.30
N SER A 183 8.13 -2.58 -4.36
CA SER A 183 8.87 -3.07 -5.53
C SER A 183 10.39 -3.15 -5.30
N VAL A 184 10.92 -2.43 -4.31
CA VAL A 184 12.36 -2.38 -4.00
C VAL A 184 12.74 -3.38 -2.89
N GLY A 185 11.77 -3.75 -2.04
CA GLY A 185 11.94 -4.62 -0.87
C GLY A 185 12.27 -6.06 -1.18
#